data_AF-A0A7S3KL94-F1
#
_entry.id   AF-A0A7S3KL94-F1
#
_cell.length_a   1.000
_cell.length_b   1.000
_cell.length_c   1.000
_cell.angle_alpha   90.00
_cell.angle_beta   90.00
_cell.angle_gamma   90.00
#
_symmetry.space_group_name_H-M   'P 1'
#
loop_
_entity.id
_entity.type
_entity.pdbx_description
1 polymer ?
#
loop_
_entity_poly.entity_id
_entity_poly.type
_entity_poly.pdbx_seq_one_letter_code
_entity_poly.pdbx_strand_id
1 'polypeptide(L)'
;RLALKEMIKYIKSNLTVKVEDLGRDALISAARTSMSSKIVGSESAFFSEMVVSAMERVKTINNMGKTKYPVKNVNILKVHGKSSKESMLVDGYALEMGRAAQGM
;
A
#
# COMPACT_ATOMS: atom_id res chain seq x y z
N ARG A 1 2.04 16.16 -30.35
CA ARG A 1 2.58 15.37 -29.19
C ARG A 1 3.94 15.88 -28.65
N LEU A 2 4.57 16.91 -29.24
CA LEU A 2 5.86 17.44 -28.77
C LEU A 2 5.78 18.06 -27.37
N ALA A 3 4.79 18.93 -27.14
CA ALA A 3 4.56 19.57 -25.83
C ALA A 3 4.42 18.56 -24.67
N LEU A 4 3.76 17.42 -24.91
CA LEU A 4 3.63 16.35 -23.91
C LEU A 4 5.00 15.75 -23.55
N LYS A 5 5.87 15.52 -24.54
CA LYS A 5 7.21 14.96 -24.30
C LYS A 5 8.07 15.94 -23.49
N GLU A 6 8.03 17.23 -23.83
CA GLU A 6 8.75 18.27 -23.09
C GLU A 6 8.22 18.42 -21.66
N MET A 7 6.90 18.34 -21.45
CA MET A 7 6.33 18.34 -20.10
C MET A 7 6.78 17.13 -19.28
N ILE A 8 6.77 15.92 -19.84
CA ILE A 8 7.24 14.71 -19.12
C ILE A 8 8.73 14.88 -18.74
N LYS A 9 9.54 15.45 -19.63
CA LYS A 9 10.96 15.73 -19.36
C LYS A 9 11.11 16.77 -18.25
N TYR A 10 10.31 17.84 -18.29
CA TYR A 10 10.33 18.89 -17.27
C TYR A 10 9.94 18.34 -15.90
N ILE A 11 8.87 17.55 -15.80
CA ILE A 11 8.43 16.92 -14.55
C ILE A 11 9.56 16.07 -13.97
N LYS A 12 10.15 15.18 -14.77
CA LYS A 12 11.23 14.28 -14.33
C LYS A 12 12.50 15.01 -13.90
N SER A 13 12.76 16.21 -14.43
CA SER A 13 14.00 16.94 -14.16
C SER A 13 13.86 17.96 -13.03
N ASN A 14 12.68 18.56 -12.86
CA ASN A 14 12.48 19.69 -11.96
C ASN A 14 11.45 19.45 -10.84
N LEU A 15 10.53 18.49 -11.00
CA LEU A 15 9.38 18.30 -10.11
C LEU A 15 9.36 16.93 -9.40
N THR A 16 10.41 16.13 -9.51
CA THR A 16 10.52 14.83 -8.82
C THR A 16 11.54 14.91 -7.69
N VAL A 17 11.14 14.43 -6.52
CA VAL A 17 12.01 14.22 -5.36
C VAL A 17 12.12 12.72 -5.11
N LYS A 18 13.30 12.24 -4.72
CA LYS A 18 13.45 10.83 -4.35
C LYS A 18 12.77 10.57 -3.01
N VAL A 19 11.99 9.49 -2.96
CA VAL A 19 11.29 9.08 -1.73
C VAL A 19 12.27 8.74 -0.60
N GLU A 20 13.46 8.25 -0.95
CA GLU A 20 14.54 7.93 0.00
C GLU A 20 14.96 9.15 0.85
N ASP A 21 14.90 10.36 0.28
CA ASP A 21 15.26 11.60 0.96
C ASP A 21 14.15 12.09 1.91
N LEU A 22 12.90 11.69 1.64
CA LEU A 22 11.72 12.13 2.41
C LEU A 22 11.34 11.14 3.53
N GLY A 23 11.69 9.87 3.35
CA GLY A 23 11.39 8.81 4.30
C GLY A 23 9.93 8.35 4.30
N ARG A 24 9.57 7.63 5.38
CA ARG A 24 8.28 6.93 5.51
C ARG A 24 7.08 7.88 5.64
N ASP A 25 7.26 9.02 6.30
CA ASP A 25 6.17 9.98 6.54
C ASP A 25 5.57 10.54 5.25
N ALA A 26 6.39 10.67 4.20
CA ALA A 26 5.92 11.06 2.88
C ALA A 26 5.03 9.98 2.24
N LEU A 27 5.33 8.69 2.45
CA LEU A 27 4.49 7.58 1.99
C LEU A 27 3.14 7.56 2.72
N ILE A 28 3.16 7.77 4.04
CA ILE A 28 1.95 7.88 4.86
C ILE A 28 1.09 9.06 4.39
N SER A 29 1.70 10.21 4.17
CA SER A 29 1.01 11.41 3.69
C SER A 29 0.42 11.21 2.29
N ALA A 30 1.16 10.58 1.37
CA ALA A 30 0.66 10.23 0.04
C ALA A 30 -0.53 9.25 0.10
N ALA A 31 -0.47 8.26 1.02
CA ALA A 31 -1.58 7.34 1.26
C ALA A 31 -2.82 8.06 1.81
N ARG A 32 -2.65 8.99 2.77
CA ARG A 32 -3.76 9.81 3.31
C ARG A 32 -4.42 10.66 2.23
N THR A 33 -3.63 11.35 1.40
CA THR A 33 -4.14 12.13 0.28
C THR A 33 -4.92 11.27 -0.71
N SER A 34 -4.46 10.04 -0.96
CA SER A 34 -5.17 9.10 -1.82
C SER A 34 -6.50 8.62 -1.23
N MET A 35 -6.65 8.63 0.10
CA MET A 35 -7.86 8.18 0.81
C MET A 35 -8.87 9.30 1.06
N SER A 36 -8.46 10.57 1.00
CA SER A 36 -9.26 11.74 1.42
C SER A 36 -10.64 11.85 0.74
N SER A 37 -10.74 11.43 -0.52
CA SER A 37 -11.98 11.47 -1.31
C SER A 37 -12.81 10.18 -1.27
N LYS A 38 -12.50 9.26 -0.35
CA LYS A 38 -13.11 7.91 -0.27
C LYS A 38 -13.73 7.70 1.10
N ILE A 39 -14.57 6.67 1.22
CA ILE A 39 -15.23 6.28 2.48
C ILE A 39 -14.24 6.01 3.63
N VAL A 40 -13.03 5.53 3.31
CA VAL A 40 -11.95 5.29 4.28
C VAL A 40 -11.22 6.57 4.71
N GLY A 41 -11.56 7.72 4.11
CA GLY A 41 -10.89 9.00 4.34
C GLY A 41 -11.03 9.50 5.78
N SER A 42 -12.18 9.24 6.43
CA SER A 42 -12.41 9.56 7.85
C SER A 42 -11.43 8.86 8.79
N GLU A 43 -10.94 7.69 8.40
CA GLU A 43 -9.99 6.86 9.15
C GLU A 43 -8.63 6.79 8.45
N SER A 44 -8.31 7.79 7.63
CA SER A 44 -7.09 7.79 6.80
C SER A 44 -5.80 7.70 7.62
N ALA A 45 -5.76 8.24 8.83
CA ALA A 45 -4.61 8.13 9.72
C ALA A 45 -4.32 6.66 10.09
N PHE A 46 -5.35 5.88 10.36
CA PHE A 46 -5.24 4.46 10.70
C PHE A 46 -4.89 3.60 9.49
N PHE A 47 -5.63 3.77 8.38
CA PHE A 47 -5.41 2.97 7.17
C PHE A 47 -4.11 3.31 6.43
N SER A 48 -3.63 4.55 6.51
CA SER A 48 -2.35 4.93 5.88
C SER A 48 -1.17 4.17 6.50
N GLU A 49 -1.10 4.07 7.83
CA GLU A 49 -0.08 3.26 8.50
C GLU A 49 -0.19 1.78 8.15
N MET A 50 -1.42 1.25 8.12
CA MET A 50 -1.67 -0.13 7.77
C MET A 50 -1.18 -0.47 6.35
N VAL A 51 -1.53 0.36 5.37
CA VAL A 51 -1.20 0.12 3.95
C VAL A 51 0.30 0.26 3.71
N VAL A 52 0.97 1.27 4.27
CA VAL A 52 2.42 1.43 4.10
C VAL A 52 3.16 0.25 4.72
N SER A 53 2.78 -0.17 5.94
CA SER A 53 3.36 -1.34 6.60
C SER A 53 3.14 -2.64 5.81
N ALA A 54 1.93 -2.84 5.25
CA ALA A 54 1.64 -4.00 4.42
C ALA A 54 2.52 -4.05 3.17
N MET A 55 2.71 -2.90 2.50
CA MET A 55 3.52 -2.82 1.28
C MET A 55 5.01 -3.04 1.57
N GLU A 56 5.54 -2.52 2.68
CA GLU A 56 6.93 -2.75 3.07
C GLU A 56 7.22 -4.24 3.35
N ARG A 57 6.26 -4.98 3.91
CA ARG A 57 6.41 -6.41 4.22
C ARG A 57 6.44 -7.31 3.01
N VAL A 58 5.80 -6.91 1.91
CA VAL A 58 5.84 -7.66 0.65
C VAL A 58 7.01 -7.26 -0.24
N LYS A 59 7.90 -6.36 0.21
CA LYS A 59 9.10 -5.95 -0.53
C LYS A 59 9.91 -7.17 -0.95
N THR A 60 10.18 -7.27 -2.25
CA THR A 60 11.02 -8.31 -2.84
C THR A 60 12.16 -7.67 -3.62
N ILE A 61 13.31 -8.33 -3.65
CA ILE A 61 14.45 -7.93 -4.47
C ILE A 61 14.54 -8.97 -5.59
N ASN A 62 14.46 -8.51 -6.83
CA ASN A 62 14.63 -9.40 -7.98
C ASN A 62 16.11 -9.83 -8.11
N ASN A 63 16.40 -10.87 -8.89
CA ASN A 63 17.76 -11.38 -9.11
C ASN A 63 18.74 -10.31 -9.65
N MET A 64 18.22 -9.23 -10.26
CA MET A 64 18.99 -8.08 -10.74
C MET A 64 19.18 -6.96 -9.69
N GLY A 65 18.86 -7.19 -8.41
CA GLY A 65 18.97 -6.19 -7.34
C GLY A 65 17.86 -5.12 -7.33
N LYS A 66 16.91 -5.15 -8.27
CA LYS A 66 15.81 -4.19 -8.33
C LYS A 66 14.74 -4.50 -7.29
N THR A 67 14.46 -3.55 -6.42
CA THR A 67 13.36 -3.62 -5.44
C THR A 67 12.01 -3.56 -6.14
N LYS A 68 11.11 -4.48 -5.80
CA LYS A 68 9.71 -4.50 -6.24
C LYS A 68 8.78 -4.66 -5.04
N TYR A 69 7.60 -4.06 -5.15
CA TYR A 69 6.53 -4.15 -4.15
C TYR A 69 5.29 -4.76 -4.83
N PRO A 70 5.12 -6.09 -4.79
CA PRO A 70 4.04 -6.80 -5.46
C PRO A 70 2.71 -6.57 -4.72
N VAL A 71 1.86 -5.71 -5.28
CA VAL A 71 0.53 -5.38 -4.72
C VAL A 71 -0.36 -6.62 -4.56
N LYS A 72 -0.25 -7.59 -5.48
CA LYS A 72 -1.03 -8.84 -5.44
C LYS A 72 -0.67 -9.75 -4.25
N ASN A 73 0.46 -9.53 -3.58
CA ASN A 73 0.86 -10.32 -2.42
C ASN A 73 0.18 -9.86 -1.13
N VAL A 74 -0.52 -8.72 -1.14
CA VAL A 74 -1.36 -8.27 -0.04
C VAL A 74 -2.79 -8.75 -0.28
N ASN A 75 -3.22 -9.76 0.47
CA ASN A 75 -4.61 -10.21 0.42
C ASN A 75 -5.50 -9.35 1.33
N ILE A 76 -6.71 -9.03 0.87
CA ILE A 76 -7.68 -8.22 1.62
C ILE A 76 -8.92 -9.08 1.86
N LEU A 77 -9.07 -9.56 3.09
CA LEU A 77 -10.27 -10.26 3.54
C LEU A 77 -11.26 -9.26 4.10
N LYS A 78 -12.49 -9.25 3.56
CA LYS A 78 -13.56 -8.34 3.99
C LYS A 78 -14.60 -9.14 4.76
N VAL A 79 -14.63 -8.96 6.07
CA VAL A 79 -15.60 -9.61 6.94
C VAL A 79 -16.43 -8.52 7.62
N HIS A 80 -17.73 -8.58 7.40
CA HIS A 80 -18.73 -7.74 8.07
C HIS A 80 -18.77 -8.04 9.57
N GLY A 81 -18.80 -6.96 10.37
CA GLY A 81 -18.83 -6.99 11.83
C GLY A 81 -17.86 -5.97 12.41
N LYS A 82 -18.07 -5.59 13.68
CA LYS A 82 -17.18 -4.66 14.41
C LYS A 82 -17.02 -3.28 13.75
N SER A 83 -16.16 -2.44 14.30
CA SER A 83 -15.79 -1.13 13.74
C SER A 83 -14.72 -1.26 12.65
N SER A 84 -14.68 -0.32 11.70
CA SER A 84 -13.63 -0.25 10.68
C SER A 84 -12.22 -0.10 11.27
N LYS A 85 -12.09 0.58 12.41
CA LYS A 85 -10.82 0.71 13.15
C LYS A 85 -10.36 -0.60 13.80
N GLU A 86 -11.22 -1.62 13.88
CA GLU A 86 -10.84 -2.95 14.36
C GLU A 86 -10.27 -3.83 13.24
N SER A 87 -10.10 -3.29 12.02
CA SER A 87 -9.35 -3.97 10.96
C SER A 87 -7.92 -4.28 11.44
N MET A 88 -7.38 -5.45 11.11
CA MET A 88 -6.05 -5.84 11.55
C MET A 88 -5.13 -6.11 10.37
N LEU A 89 -3.86 -5.76 10.53
CA LEU A 89 -2.80 -6.21 9.64
C LEU A 89 -2.22 -7.50 10.19
N VAL A 90 -2.43 -8.60 9.48
CA VAL A 90 -1.88 -9.90 9.86
C VAL A 90 -0.40 -9.96 9.45
N ASP A 91 0.46 -10.39 10.38
CA ASP A 91 1.89 -10.63 10.14
C ASP A 91 2.09 -11.97 9.42
N GLY A 92 1.58 -12.05 8.19
CA GLY A 92 1.58 -13.26 7.38
C GLY A 92 0.61 -13.16 6.21
N TYR A 93 0.21 -14.32 5.69
CA TYR A 93 -0.79 -14.39 4.63
C TYR A 93 -2.07 -15.02 5.17
N ALA A 94 -3.19 -14.32 4.99
CA ALA A 94 -4.50 -14.79 5.41
C ALA A 94 -5.26 -15.38 4.22
N LEU A 95 -5.89 -16.53 4.44
CA LEU A 95 -6.71 -17.25 3.47
C LEU A 95 -8.10 -17.47 4.05
N GLU A 96 -9.13 -17.14 3.28
CA GLU A 96 -10.52 -17.44 3.63
C GLU A 96 -10.80 -18.90 3.29
N MET A 97 -10.58 -19.79 4.25
CA MET A 97 -10.88 -21.20 4.12
C MET A 97 -11.42 -21.79 5.43
N GLY A 98 -12.34 -22.75 5.30
CA GLY A 98 -12.76 -23.60 6.40
C GLY A 98 -11.92 -24.88 6.45
N ARG A 99 -11.87 -25.52 7.63
CA ARG A 99 -11.32 -26.86 7.74
C ARG A 99 -12.18 -27.83 6.94
N ALA A 100 -11.56 -28.65 6.07
CA ALA A 100 -12.29 -29.64 5.27
C ALA A 100 -12.87 -30.78 6.14
N ALA A 101 -12.18 -31.16 7.21
CA ALA A 101 -12.68 -32.13 8.19
C ALA A 101 -12.18 -31.77 9.59
N GLN A 102 -13.04 -31.99 10.58
CA GLN A 102 -12.66 -32.02 11.98
C GLN A 102 -12.15 -33.44 12.30
N GLY A 103 -10.92 -33.76 11.88
CA GLY A 103 -10.24 -34.92 12.45
C GLY A 103 -10.21 -34.75 13.97
N MET A 104 -10.71 -35.77 14.69
CA MET A 104 -10.68 -35.85 16.15
C MET A 104 -9.25 -35.73 16.68
#